data_AF-A0A925AJ34-F1
#
_entry.id   AF-A0A925AJ34-F1
#
_cell.length_a   1.000
_cell.length_b   1.000
_cell.length_c   1.000
_cell.angle_alpha   90.00
_cell.angle_beta   90.00
_cell.angle_gamma   90.00
#
_symmetry.space_group_name_H-M   'P 1'
#
loop_
_entity.id
_entity.type
_entity.pdbx_description
1 polymer ?
#
loop_
_entity_poly.entity_id
_entity_poly.type
_entity_poly.pdbx_seq_one_letter_code
_entity_poly.pdbx_strand_id
1 'polypeptide(L)'
;MKQILSFTLQRSTLQRTPFLILLTILVCVGQIRAQEEEELHVSCQPTPVLPGNCLDGSRTCESYSEYTCSEGYCWASGTTTANQGIPFNGLVQNKVIEIGGTYRITQNVRFEDCIFKMRGDARILVSPVGTKRMKIFFANCQFFGCNEMWQGIVVEASGATGGLYFNFGSNSVEDAYIGLTLDEIQTVPTNGYNIFDNDFRNNHIGVSNLRRDDLALNAVLTGNHFFSDRRIVRAGRLIGYCTNA
;
A
#
# COMPACT_ATOMS: atom_id res chain seq x y z
N MET A 1 0.05 -57.56 -29.74
CA MET A 1 -1.26 -58.16 -30.10
C MET A 1 -2.33 -57.32 -29.38
N LYS A 2 -3.15 -56.58 -30.15
CA LYS A 2 -4.20 -55.68 -29.66
C LYS A 2 -5.34 -56.49 -29.05
N GLN A 3 -5.92 -56.05 -27.93
CA GLN A 3 -7.35 -56.25 -27.66
C GLN A 3 -7.97 -55.01 -27.00
N ILE A 4 -9.03 -54.56 -27.66
CA ILE A 4 -10.01 -53.54 -27.33
C ILE A 4 -11.22 -54.27 -26.74
N LEU A 5 -11.86 -53.75 -25.70
CA LEU A 5 -13.28 -54.00 -25.36
C LEU A 5 -13.72 -52.88 -24.40
N SER A 6 -14.42 -51.85 -24.89
CA SER A 6 -15.85 -51.76 -25.25
C SER A 6 -16.79 -51.81 -24.04
N PHE A 7 -17.31 -50.62 -23.70
CA PHE A 7 -18.49 -50.40 -22.87
C PHE A 7 -19.75 -50.83 -23.62
N THR A 8 -20.69 -51.47 -22.93
CA THR A 8 -22.10 -51.51 -23.34
C THR A 8 -22.97 -51.51 -22.09
N LEU A 9 -23.71 -50.42 -21.89
CA LEU A 9 -24.66 -50.26 -20.79
C LEU A 9 -26.06 -50.59 -21.32
N GLN A 10 -26.70 -51.58 -20.68
CA GLN A 10 -27.94 -52.18 -21.12
C GLN A 10 -29.14 -51.32 -20.68
N ARG A 11 -30.00 -50.95 -21.65
CA ARG A 11 -31.31 -50.32 -21.43
C ARG A 11 -32.28 -51.33 -20.79
N SER A 12 -33.06 -50.87 -19.82
CA SER A 12 -34.40 -51.39 -19.58
C SER A 12 -35.39 -50.23 -19.42
N THR A 13 -36.53 -50.40 -20.07
CA THR A 13 -37.61 -49.42 -20.27
C THR A 13 -38.87 -49.85 -19.52
N LEU A 14 -39.56 -48.83 -18.98
CA LEU A 14 -41.00 -48.70 -18.71
C LEU A 14 -41.68 -49.64 -17.69
N GLN A 15 -42.27 -49.05 -16.64
CA GLN A 15 -43.73 -48.83 -16.64
C GLN A 15 -44.18 -47.77 -15.62
N ARG A 16 -45.17 -46.99 -16.04
CA ARG A 16 -45.80 -45.84 -15.39
C ARG A 16 -47.01 -46.26 -14.57
N THR A 17 -47.21 -45.66 -13.40
CA THR A 17 -48.52 -45.22 -12.88
C THR A 17 -48.32 -44.10 -11.83
N PRO A 18 -49.25 -43.14 -11.73
CA PRO A 18 -48.97 -41.81 -11.18
C PRO A 18 -49.29 -41.73 -9.68
N PHE A 19 -48.35 -41.21 -8.89
CA PHE A 19 -48.65 -40.69 -7.55
C PHE A 19 -48.65 -39.17 -7.61
N LEU A 20 -49.83 -38.61 -7.41
CA LEU A 20 -50.11 -37.19 -7.30
C LEU A 20 -49.54 -36.70 -5.95
N ILE A 21 -48.39 -36.03 -5.97
CA ILE A 21 -47.89 -35.26 -4.82
C ILE A 21 -48.04 -33.79 -5.16
N LEU A 22 -49.01 -33.17 -4.48
CA LEU A 22 -49.30 -31.75 -4.47
C LEU A 22 -48.16 -31.03 -3.73
N LEU A 23 -47.24 -30.41 -4.47
CA LEU A 23 -46.21 -29.53 -3.89
C LEU A 23 -46.67 -28.08 -4.03
N THR A 24 -47.16 -27.52 -2.93
CA THR A 24 -47.43 -26.09 -2.77
C THR A 24 -46.10 -25.33 -2.76
N ILE A 25 -45.78 -24.66 -3.87
CA ILE A 25 -44.71 -23.68 -3.96
C ILE A 25 -45.22 -22.39 -3.31
N LEU A 26 -44.78 -22.11 -2.09
CA LEU A 26 -44.92 -20.79 -1.49
C LEU A 26 -43.93 -19.85 -2.19
N VAL A 27 -44.41 -19.13 -3.20
CA VAL A 27 -43.67 -18.02 -3.81
C VAL A 27 -43.67 -16.87 -2.80
N CYS A 28 -42.60 -16.71 -2.04
CA CYS A 28 -42.33 -15.44 -1.38
C CYS A 28 -42.02 -14.41 -2.47
N VAL A 29 -43.04 -13.66 -2.88
CA VAL A 29 -42.91 -12.40 -3.62
C VAL A 29 -42.27 -11.39 -2.66
N GLY A 30 -40.94 -11.43 -2.55
CA GLY A 30 -40.19 -10.32 -1.99
C GLY A 30 -40.27 -9.17 -2.98
N GLN A 31 -41.02 -8.13 -2.62
CA GLN A 31 -41.08 -6.89 -3.39
C GLN A 31 -39.65 -6.33 -3.52
N ILE A 32 -39.09 -6.36 -4.73
CA ILE A 32 -38.01 -5.43 -5.09
C ILE A 32 -38.69 -4.07 -5.20
N ARG A 33 -38.72 -3.32 -4.10
CA ARG A 33 -38.98 -1.89 -4.16
C ARG A 33 -37.73 -1.25 -4.72
N ALA A 34 -37.84 -0.67 -5.91
CA ALA A 34 -36.95 0.40 -6.32
C ALA A 34 -36.94 1.42 -5.17
N GLN A 35 -35.79 1.61 -4.52
CA GLN A 35 -35.60 2.78 -3.68
C GLN A 35 -35.49 3.97 -4.62
N GLU A 36 -36.52 4.80 -4.56
CA GLU A 36 -36.55 6.17 -5.01
C GLU A 36 -35.29 6.89 -4.52
N GLU A 37 -34.54 7.45 -5.46
CA GLU A 37 -33.41 8.33 -5.21
C GLU A 37 -33.99 9.61 -4.60
N GLU A 38 -34.08 9.66 -3.28
CA GLU A 38 -34.42 10.89 -2.56
C GLU A 38 -33.23 11.84 -2.75
N GLU A 39 -33.37 12.80 -3.67
CA GLU A 39 -32.46 13.94 -3.79
C GLU A 39 -32.43 14.66 -2.44
N LEU A 40 -31.47 14.31 -1.60
CA LEU A 40 -31.15 15.07 -0.40
C LEU A 40 -30.59 16.41 -0.88
N HIS A 41 -31.46 17.42 -0.91
CA HIS A 41 -31.07 18.81 -1.05
C HIS A 41 -30.20 19.17 0.16
N VAL A 42 -28.88 18.95 0.05
CA VAL A 42 -27.90 19.39 1.04
C VAL A 42 -27.84 20.91 0.95
N SER A 43 -28.65 21.56 1.78
CA SER A 43 -28.46 22.95 2.12
C SER A 43 -27.05 23.09 2.70
N CYS A 44 -26.15 23.76 1.98
CA CYS A 44 -24.85 24.18 2.50
C CYS A 44 -25.06 25.25 3.57
N GLN A 45 -25.58 24.85 4.72
CA GLN A 45 -25.48 25.67 5.92
C GLN A 45 -24.05 25.53 6.43
N PRO A 46 -23.30 26.63 6.61
CA PRO A 46 -21.98 26.57 7.23
C PRO A 46 -22.17 26.01 8.63
N THR A 47 -21.66 24.80 8.87
CA THR A 47 -21.59 24.22 10.21
C THR A 47 -20.85 25.22 11.11
N PRO A 48 -21.40 25.60 12.28
CA PRO A 48 -20.71 26.50 13.18
C PRO A 48 -19.34 25.89 13.52
N VAL A 49 -18.28 26.65 13.22
CA VAL A 49 -16.91 26.29 13.56
C VAL A 49 -16.84 26.27 15.08
N LEU A 50 -17.01 25.09 15.68
CA LEU A 50 -16.62 24.87 17.05
C LEU A 50 -15.12 25.18 17.11
N PRO A 51 -14.66 26.11 17.98
CA PRO A 51 -13.25 26.32 18.22
C PRO A 51 -12.76 25.14 19.08
N GLY A 52 -12.78 23.95 18.49
CA GLY A 52 -12.06 22.81 18.98
C GLY A 52 -10.64 23.04 18.52
N ASN A 53 -9.76 23.37 19.47
CA ASN A 53 -8.33 23.20 19.28
C ASN A 53 -8.13 21.75 18.81
N CYS A 54 -7.96 21.55 17.50
CA CYS A 54 -7.32 20.36 16.99
C CYS A 54 -5.93 20.42 17.62
N LEU A 55 -5.75 19.70 18.72
CA LEU A 55 -4.42 19.29 19.16
C LEU A 55 -3.92 18.39 18.04
N ASP A 56 -3.38 19.02 17.00
CA ASP A 56 -2.77 18.39 15.86
C ASP A 56 -1.45 17.83 16.35
N GLY A 57 -1.51 16.67 17.00
CA GLY A 57 -0.33 15.89 17.38
C GLY A 57 0.50 15.43 16.18
N SER A 58 0.44 16.14 15.04
CA SER A 58 1.44 16.11 13.99
C SER A 58 2.79 16.38 14.65
N ARG A 59 3.64 15.36 14.60
CA ARG A 59 5.02 15.54 15.00
C ARG A 59 5.66 16.35 13.89
N THR A 60 6.12 17.53 14.26
CA THR A 60 6.75 18.42 13.29
C THR A 60 8.17 17.95 13.02
N CYS A 61 8.75 18.33 11.88
CA CYS A 61 10.20 18.20 11.67
C CYS A 61 11.01 18.84 12.83
N GLU A 62 10.44 19.85 13.49
CA GLU A 62 10.98 20.55 14.67
C GLU A 62 10.82 19.75 15.97
N SER A 63 9.77 18.92 16.08
CA SER A 63 9.62 17.92 17.15
C SER A 63 10.74 16.86 17.11
N TYR A 64 11.47 16.82 15.98
CA TYR A 64 12.60 15.97 15.68
C TYR A 64 13.88 16.79 15.41
N SER A 65 13.99 17.97 16.02
CA SER A 65 15.16 18.86 15.90
C SER A 65 16.47 18.22 16.37
N GLU A 66 16.39 17.17 17.19
CA GLU A 66 17.54 16.33 17.57
C GLU A 66 18.15 15.57 16.38
N TYR A 67 17.36 15.27 15.34
CA TYR A 67 17.83 14.59 14.14
C TYR A 67 18.27 15.60 13.08
N THR A 68 19.51 16.06 13.24
CA THR A 68 20.21 16.83 12.19
C THR A 68 20.48 15.92 11.01
N CYS A 69 20.12 16.39 9.81
CA CYS A 69 20.35 15.65 8.59
C CYS A 69 21.84 15.35 8.38
N SER A 70 22.16 14.13 7.95
CA SER A 70 23.53 13.69 7.70
C SER A 70 24.11 14.34 6.43
N GLU A 71 25.39 14.69 6.46
CA GLU A 71 26.09 15.25 5.29
C GLU A 71 25.91 14.37 4.05
N GLY A 72 25.47 14.98 2.94
CA GLY A 72 25.18 14.28 1.68
C GLY A 72 23.77 13.70 1.56
N TYR A 73 22.95 13.75 2.61
CA TYR A 73 21.59 13.17 2.65
C TYR A 73 20.49 14.21 2.86
N CYS A 74 20.78 15.50 2.65
CA CYS A 74 19.86 16.61 2.91
C CYS A 74 19.23 17.10 1.62
N TRP A 75 18.11 16.49 1.22
CA TRP A 75 17.45 16.74 -0.06
C TRP A 75 16.07 17.39 0.11
N ALA A 76 15.99 18.32 1.07
CA ALA A 76 14.78 19.06 1.43
C ALA A 76 14.17 19.86 0.26
N SER A 77 14.98 20.26 -0.72
CA SER A 77 14.53 21.00 -1.91
C SER A 77 13.74 20.13 -2.91
N GLY A 78 13.64 18.83 -2.65
CA GLY A 78 12.86 17.88 -3.47
C GLY A 78 13.51 17.43 -4.76
N THR A 79 14.70 17.94 -5.08
CA THR A 79 15.51 17.46 -6.21
C THR A 79 16.46 16.38 -5.72
N THR A 80 16.19 15.12 -6.08
CA THR A 80 17.13 14.01 -5.89
C THR A 80 17.37 13.28 -7.20
N THR A 81 18.60 12.82 -7.41
CA THR A 81 18.88 11.87 -8.48
C THR A 81 18.59 10.45 -8.01
N ALA A 82 18.32 9.54 -8.94
CA ALA A 82 18.15 8.13 -8.60
C ALA A 82 19.41 7.61 -7.88
N ASN A 83 19.19 6.84 -6.80
CA ASN A 83 20.23 6.25 -5.95
C ASN A 83 21.19 7.24 -5.28
N GLN A 84 20.84 8.54 -5.22
CA GLN A 84 21.67 9.54 -4.54
C GLN A 84 21.97 9.10 -3.10
N GLY A 85 23.23 9.18 -2.67
CA GLY A 85 23.64 8.76 -1.32
C GLY A 85 23.75 7.24 -1.12
N ILE A 86 23.47 6.40 -2.12
CA ILE A 86 23.69 4.95 -2.01
C ILE A 86 25.12 4.62 -2.47
N PRO A 87 26.01 4.13 -1.59
CA PRO A 87 27.37 3.74 -1.99
C PRO A 87 27.37 2.47 -2.85
N PHE A 88 28.51 2.17 -3.50
CA PHE A 88 28.64 1.03 -4.42
C PHE A 88 28.33 -0.33 -3.78
N ASN A 89 28.67 -0.51 -2.50
CA ASN A 89 28.35 -1.73 -1.75
C ASN A 89 26.85 -1.81 -1.35
N GLY A 90 26.07 -0.76 -1.63
CA GLY A 90 24.64 -0.71 -1.37
C GLY A 90 24.25 -0.58 0.10
N LEU A 91 25.18 -0.31 1.02
CA LEU A 91 24.86 -0.19 2.44
C LEU A 91 24.80 1.29 2.86
N VAL A 92 23.64 1.73 3.34
CA VAL A 92 23.46 3.03 3.98
C VAL A 92 23.08 2.76 5.43
N GLN A 93 23.93 3.19 6.36
CA GLN A 93 23.74 2.89 7.77
C GLN A 93 23.90 4.12 8.65
N ASN A 94 23.08 4.23 9.72
CA ASN A 94 23.16 5.29 10.72
C ASN A 94 23.08 6.70 10.11
N LYS A 95 22.18 6.89 9.14
CA LYS A 95 21.98 8.17 8.47
C LYS A 95 20.62 8.77 8.80
N VAL A 96 20.61 10.07 9.04
CA VAL A 96 19.41 10.89 9.01
C VAL A 96 19.29 11.47 7.60
N ILE A 97 18.25 11.07 6.89
CA ILE A 97 18.01 11.33 5.48
C ILE A 97 16.79 12.24 5.37
N GLU A 98 16.93 13.39 4.75
CA GLU A 98 15.81 14.31 4.52
C GLU A 98 15.39 14.31 3.06
N ILE A 99 14.10 14.07 2.81
CA ILE A 99 13.55 13.94 1.46
C ILE A 99 12.43 14.96 1.27
N GLY A 100 12.62 15.87 0.32
CA GLY A 100 11.65 16.90 -0.06
C GLY A 100 10.74 16.56 -1.24
N GLY A 101 10.95 15.40 -1.88
CA GLY A 101 10.32 15.07 -3.17
C GLY A 101 10.32 13.56 -3.42
N THR A 102 10.47 13.15 -4.67
CA THR A 102 10.57 11.72 -5.00
C THR A 102 12.02 11.26 -4.93
N TYR A 103 12.34 10.39 -3.97
CA TYR A 103 13.62 9.69 -3.91
C TYR A 103 13.51 8.32 -4.56
N ARG A 104 14.22 8.12 -5.67
CA ARG A 104 14.13 6.90 -6.47
C ARG A 104 15.27 5.92 -6.17
N ILE A 105 14.92 4.68 -5.84
CA ILE A 105 15.83 3.56 -5.66
C ILE A 105 15.66 2.61 -6.84
N THR A 106 16.73 2.40 -7.61
CA THR A 106 16.74 1.54 -8.81
C THR A 106 17.74 0.39 -8.73
N GLN A 107 18.52 0.32 -7.64
CA GLN A 107 19.58 -0.66 -7.45
C GLN A 107 19.45 -1.43 -6.12
N ASN A 108 20.33 -2.42 -5.94
CA ASN A 108 20.43 -3.14 -4.68
C ASN A 108 20.84 -2.19 -3.56
N VAL A 109 20.10 -2.21 -2.45
CA VAL A 109 20.39 -1.37 -1.30
C VAL A 109 19.90 -1.98 0.00
N ARG A 110 20.56 -1.63 1.09
CA ARG A 110 20.20 -1.94 2.46
C ARG A 110 20.35 -0.67 3.27
N PHE A 111 19.22 -0.19 3.78
CA PHE A 111 19.15 0.86 4.79
C PHE A 111 19.03 0.21 6.16
N GLU A 112 19.96 0.53 7.06
CA GLU A 112 20.02 -0.01 8.42
C GLU A 112 20.14 1.13 9.42
N ASP A 113 19.34 1.11 10.48
CA ASP A 113 19.41 2.10 11.57
C ASP A 113 19.28 3.56 11.06
N CYS A 114 18.49 3.77 10.00
CA CYS A 114 18.34 5.06 9.35
C CYS A 114 17.07 5.77 9.79
N ILE A 115 17.10 7.10 9.75
CA ILE A 115 15.96 7.97 10.03
C ILE A 115 15.63 8.75 8.77
N PHE A 116 14.39 8.68 8.31
CA PHE A 116 13.89 9.35 7.13
C PHE A 116 12.91 10.47 7.53
N LYS A 117 13.33 11.71 7.30
CA LYS A 117 12.54 12.93 7.48
C LYS A 117 11.82 13.23 6.17
N MET A 118 10.51 13.02 6.14
CA MET A 118 9.72 13.12 4.92
C MET A 118 8.93 14.43 4.91
N ARG A 119 9.23 15.33 3.97
CA ARG A 119 8.41 16.55 3.78
C ARG A 119 7.02 16.16 3.23
N GLY A 120 6.06 17.09 3.31
CA GLY A 120 4.77 16.95 2.65
C GLY A 120 4.92 16.56 1.18
N ASP A 121 4.07 15.64 0.73
CA ASP A 121 4.08 15.07 -0.64
C ASP A 121 5.36 14.31 -1.07
N ALA A 122 6.39 14.21 -0.22
CA ALA A 122 7.58 13.41 -0.49
C ALA A 122 7.23 11.92 -0.62
N ARG A 123 8.05 11.16 -1.36
CA ARG A 123 7.87 9.72 -1.54
C ARG A 123 9.19 9.01 -1.75
N ILE A 124 9.23 7.74 -1.34
CA ILE A 124 10.29 6.81 -1.74
C ILE A 124 9.71 5.94 -2.84
N LEU A 125 10.37 5.91 -3.99
CA LEU A 125 9.96 5.13 -5.14
C LEU A 125 11.01 4.06 -5.43
N VAL A 126 10.67 2.82 -5.11
CA VAL A 126 11.48 1.63 -5.36
C VAL A 126 11.10 1.09 -6.74
N SER A 127 11.90 1.43 -7.76
CA SER A 127 11.73 0.96 -9.14
C SER A 127 13.01 0.29 -9.64
N PRO A 128 13.37 -0.89 -9.11
CA PRO A 128 14.60 -1.60 -9.46
C PRO A 128 14.64 -1.97 -10.95
N VAL A 129 15.80 -1.84 -11.57
CA VAL A 129 16.03 -2.22 -12.97
C VAL A 129 17.17 -3.23 -13.03
N GLY A 130 16.89 -4.43 -13.53
CA GLY A 130 17.92 -5.46 -13.63
C GLY A 130 17.43 -6.83 -14.08
N THR A 131 18.32 -7.56 -14.76
CA THR A 131 18.11 -8.95 -15.21
C THR A 131 18.53 -9.99 -14.17
N LYS A 132 19.18 -9.55 -13.09
CA LYS A 132 19.51 -10.38 -11.92
C LYS A 132 18.54 -10.07 -10.80
N ARG A 133 18.44 -10.98 -9.82
CA ARG A 133 17.61 -10.79 -8.63
C ARG A 133 18.05 -9.54 -7.87
N MET A 134 17.14 -8.58 -7.76
CA MET A 134 17.31 -7.32 -7.05
C MET A 134 16.95 -7.51 -5.58
N LYS A 135 17.71 -6.88 -4.68
CA LYS A 135 17.52 -6.99 -3.24
C LYS A 135 17.51 -5.62 -2.58
N ILE A 136 16.41 -5.30 -1.92
CA ILE A 136 16.18 -4.02 -1.27
C ILE A 136 15.75 -4.28 0.17
N PHE A 137 16.46 -3.68 1.12
CA PHE A 137 16.24 -3.87 2.54
C PHE A 137 16.05 -2.53 3.25
N PHE A 138 15.06 -2.48 4.13
CA PHE A 138 14.95 -1.47 5.18
C PHE A 138 14.82 -2.23 6.51
N ALA A 139 15.78 -2.01 7.39
CA ALA A 139 15.85 -2.67 8.68
C ALA A 139 16.10 -1.64 9.79
N ASN A 140 15.29 -1.70 10.84
CA ASN A 140 15.40 -0.78 11.98
C ASN A 140 15.40 0.71 11.57
N CYS A 141 14.62 1.05 10.54
CA CYS A 141 14.51 2.43 10.05
C CYS A 141 13.25 3.11 10.60
N GLN A 142 13.32 4.44 10.74
CA GLN A 142 12.20 5.28 11.16
C GLN A 142 11.82 6.22 10.03
N PHE A 143 10.54 6.32 9.70
CA PHE A 143 10.01 7.21 8.67
C PHE A 143 8.91 8.07 9.30
N PHE A 144 9.00 9.39 9.18
CA PHE A 144 7.97 10.28 9.69
C PHE A 144 7.78 11.52 8.81
N GLY A 145 6.55 12.00 8.77
CA GLY A 145 6.17 13.24 8.10
C GLY A 145 6.67 14.49 8.83
N CYS A 146 6.91 15.56 8.09
CA CYS A 146 7.29 16.87 8.60
C CYS A 146 6.13 17.85 8.43
N ASN A 147 5.25 17.88 9.43
CA ASN A 147 4.05 18.76 9.53
C ASN A 147 2.90 18.38 8.58
N GLU A 148 3.14 17.51 7.61
CA GLU A 148 2.17 17.10 6.60
C GLU A 148 2.34 15.61 6.28
N MET A 149 1.27 15.00 5.76
CA MET A 149 1.34 13.61 5.33
C MET A 149 2.24 13.50 4.09
N TRP A 150 3.15 12.55 4.11
CA TRP A 150 3.95 12.18 2.94
C TRP A 150 3.28 11.03 2.19
N GLN A 151 3.68 10.77 0.95
CA GLN A 151 2.94 9.82 0.09
C GLN A 151 3.24 8.35 0.43
N GLY A 152 4.32 8.08 1.16
CA GLY A 152 4.75 6.74 1.52
C GLY A 152 5.85 6.14 0.66
N ILE A 153 6.04 4.83 0.82
CA ILE A 153 6.97 4.02 0.03
C ILE A 153 6.18 3.28 -1.04
N VAL A 154 6.54 3.48 -2.30
CA VAL A 154 5.91 2.80 -3.44
C VAL A 154 6.92 1.86 -4.06
N VAL A 155 6.59 0.58 -4.14
CA VAL A 155 7.41 -0.44 -4.81
C VAL A 155 6.79 -0.76 -6.15
N GLU A 156 7.51 -0.47 -7.23
CA GLU A 156 7.17 -0.79 -8.62
C GLU A 156 8.17 -1.82 -9.15
N ALA A 157 7.78 -3.09 -9.18
CA ALA A 157 8.69 -4.20 -9.43
C ALA A 157 8.87 -4.53 -10.91
N SER A 158 8.09 -3.92 -11.80
CA SER A 158 8.05 -4.21 -13.25
C SER A 158 9.42 -4.18 -13.96
N GLY A 159 10.37 -3.36 -13.49
CA GLY A 159 11.72 -3.27 -14.06
C GLY A 159 12.70 -4.37 -13.62
N ALA A 160 12.38 -5.14 -12.58
CA ALA A 160 13.25 -6.18 -12.03
C ALA A 160 12.93 -7.55 -12.66
N THR A 161 13.29 -7.72 -13.93
CA THR A 161 13.02 -8.94 -14.70
C THR A 161 13.73 -10.19 -14.15
N GLY A 162 14.85 -10.01 -13.44
CA GLY A 162 15.51 -11.09 -12.69
C GLY A 162 14.88 -11.40 -11.33
N GLY A 163 13.82 -10.67 -10.98
CA GLY A 163 13.06 -10.77 -9.74
C GLY A 163 13.46 -9.77 -8.65
N LEU A 164 12.56 -9.57 -7.68
CA LEU A 164 12.72 -8.64 -6.55
C LEU A 164 12.54 -9.36 -5.21
N TYR A 165 13.55 -9.26 -4.36
CA TYR A 165 13.44 -9.55 -2.93
C TYR A 165 13.42 -8.24 -2.16
N PHE A 166 12.25 -7.89 -1.63
CA PHE A 166 12.04 -6.68 -0.84
C PHE A 166 11.77 -7.07 0.61
N ASN A 167 12.57 -6.53 1.52
CA ASN A 167 12.52 -6.86 2.93
C ASN A 167 12.37 -5.55 3.72
N PHE A 168 11.31 -5.48 4.51
CA PHE A 168 10.93 -4.32 5.31
C PHE A 168 10.65 -4.81 6.72
N GLY A 169 11.69 -4.80 7.55
CA GLY A 169 11.68 -5.41 8.88
C GLY A 169 11.96 -4.43 10.01
N SER A 170 11.23 -4.52 11.11
CA SER A 170 11.53 -3.75 12.34
C SER A 170 11.54 -2.24 12.12
N ASN A 171 10.71 -1.71 11.23
CA ASN A 171 10.66 -0.27 10.94
C ASN A 171 9.48 0.41 11.62
N SER A 172 9.56 1.73 11.78
CA SER A 172 8.43 2.57 12.16
C SER A 172 8.06 3.50 11.01
N VAL A 173 6.80 3.49 10.60
CA VAL A 173 6.25 4.32 9.53
C VAL A 173 5.13 5.18 10.12
N GLU A 174 5.37 6.48 10.18
CA GLU A 174 4.47 7.47 10.75
C GLU A 174 4.05 8.51 9.70
N ASP A 175 2.78 8.91 9.76
CA ASP A 175 2.21 10.05 9.03
C ASP A 175 2.27 9.94 7.49
N ALA A 176 2.21 8.73 6.94
CA ALA A 176 2.10 8.51 5.50
C ALA A 176 0.64 8.43 5.04
N TYR A 177 0.36 8.89 3.82
CA TYR A 177 -0.92 8.65 3.16
C TYR A 177 -1.13 7.14 2.92
N ILE A 178 -0.14 6.45 2.37
CA ILE A 178 -0.09 4.99 2.34
C ILE A 178 1.30 4.57 2.80
N GLY A 179 1.46 3.94 3.96
CA GLY A 179 2.79 3.60 4.50
C GLY A 179 3.65 2.81 3.50
N LEU A 180 3.07 1.75 2.94
CA LEU A 180 3.72 0.91 1.93
C LEU A 180 2.73 0.50 0.83
N THR A 181 3.07 0.82 -0.42
CA THR A 181 2.34 0.38 -1.62
C THR A 181 3.18 -0.64 -2.36
N LEU A 182 2.62 -1.83 -2.60
CA LEU A 182 3.32 -2.96 -3.21
C LEU A 182 2.73 -3.29 -4.57
N ASP A 183 3.54 -3.29 -5.62
CA ASP A 183 3.17 -3.75 -6.97
C ASP A 183 2.94 -5.27 -6.99
N GLU A 184 1.98 -5.71 -7.78
CA GLU A 184 1.79 -7.13 -8.07
C GLU A 184 3.03 -7.64 -8.80
N ILE A 185 3.78 -8.55 -8.19
CA ILE A 185 4.95 -9.12 -8.85
C ILE A 185 4.55 -10.40 -9.58
N GLN A 186 4.99 -10.53 -10.84
CA GLN A 186 4.92 -11.77 -11.60
C GLN A 186 5.47 -12.95 -10.79
N THR A 187 4.93 -14.14 -11.04
CA THR A 187 5.18 -15.41 -10.34
C THR A 187 6.58 -16.01 -10.61
N VAL A 188 7.64 -15.20 -10.55
CA VAL A 188 9.01 -15.74 -10.45
C VAL A 188 9.21 -16.21 -9.00
N PRO A 189 9.65 -17.45 -8.74
CA PRO A 189 9.79 -17.99 -7.37
C PRO A 189 10.70 -17.17 -6.45
N THR A 190 11.55 -16.33 -7.03
CA THR A 190 12.47 -15.45 -6.31
C THR A 190 11.87 -14.11 -5.91
N ASN A 191 10.65 -13.83 -6.34
CA ASN A 191 9.91 -12.64 -5.97
C ASN A 191 9.28 -12.82 -4.60
N GLY A 192 9.33 -11.77 -3.79
CA GLY A 192 8.65 -11.79 -2.51
C GLY A 192 8.84 -10.51 -1.74
N TYR A 193 7.76 -10.10 -1.09
CA TYR A 193 7.76 -9.08 -0.07
C TYR A 193 7.82 -9.75 1.30
N ASN A 194 8.79 -9.39 2.13
CA ASN A 194 8.83 -9.81 3.53
C ASN A 194 8.67 -8.59 4.42
N ILE A 195 7.48 -8.41 5.00
CA ILE A 195 7.08 -7.24 5.78
C ILE A 195 6.82 -7.69 7.21
N PHE A 196 7.73 -7.41 8.13
CA PHE A 196 7.63 -7.97 9.47
C PHE A 196 8.03 -7.02 10.60
N ASP A 197 7.37 -7.20 11.75
CA ASP A 197 7.66 -6.49 13.00
C ASP A 197 7.72 -4.96 12.84
N ASN A 198 6.89 -4.39 11.96
CA ASN A 198 6.85 -2.94 11.74
C ASN A 198 5.70 -2.28 12.51
N ASP A 199 5.91 -1.04 12.93
CA ASP A 199 4.87 -0.14 13.44
C ASP A 199 4.38 0.80 12.34
N PHE A 200 3.10 0.70 11.98
CA PHE A 200 2.43 1.64 11.08
C PHE A 200 1.49 2.53 11.90
N ARG A 201 1.98 3.71 12.27
CA ARG A 201 1.30 4.64 13.14
C ARG A 201 0.73 5.83 12.37
N ASN A 202 -0.53 6.19 12.61
CA ASN A 202 -1.14 7.41 12.06
C ASN A 202 -1.09 7.54 10.52
N ASN A 203 -0.89 6.41 9.82
CA ASN A 203 -0.97 6.35 8.37
C ASN A 203 -2.44 6.31 7.94
N HIS A 204 -2.80 6.96 6.83
CA HIS A 204 -4.18 6.87 6.32
C HIS A 204 -4.49 5.44 5.85
N ILE A 205 -3.52 4.77 5.22
CA ILE A 205 -3.51 3.33 4.95
C ILE A 205 -2.13 2.78 5.35
N GLY A 206 -2.09 1.66 6.07
CA GLY A 206 -0.81 1.05 6.48
C GLY A 206 -0.06 0.40 5.31
N VAL A 207 -0.65 -0.63 4.73
CA VAL A 207 -0.12 -1.34 3.55
C VAL A 207 -1.23 -1.47 2.51
N SER A 208 -0.90 -1.25 1.24
CA SER A 208 -1.80 -1.40 0.11
C SER A 208 -1.16 -2.22 -1.01
N ASN A 209 -1.98 -3.01 -1.70
CA ASN A 209 -1.60 -3.68 -2.94
C ASN A 209 -1.99 -2.82 -4.14
N LEU A 210 -1.06 -2.60 -5.05
CA LEU A 210 -1.32 -1.96 -6.33
C LEU A 210 -1.73 -3.02 -7.35
N ARG A 211 -3.03 -3.24 -7.44
CA ARG A 211 -3.60 -4.24 -8.36
C ARG A 211 -3.54 -3.74 -9.81
N ARG A 212 -2.81 -4.45 -10.67
CA ARG A 212 -2.61 -4.08 -12.08
C ARG A 212 -2.95 -5.23 -13.03
N ASP A 213 -2.59 -6.46 -12.69
CA ASP A 213 -2.65 -7.62 -13.59
C ASP A 213 -3.53 -8.76 -13.03
N ASP A 214 -4.33 -8.48 -12.00
CA ASP A 214 -5.15 -9.46 -11.27
C ASP A 214 -4.34 -10.62 -10.65
N LEU A 215 -3.05 -10.39 -10.42
CA LEU A 215 -2.16 -11.36 -9.80
C LEU A 215 -2.24 -11.29 -8.28
N ALA A 216 -2.01 -12.41 -7.61
CA ALA A 216 -1.93 -12.41 -6.16
C ALA A 216 -0.64 -11.71 -5.69
N LEU A 217 -0.76 -10.87 -4.66
CA LEU A 217 0.38 -10.31 -3.95
C LEU A 217 1.17 -11.45 -3.28
N ASN A 218 2.42 -11.64 -3.68
CA ASN A 218 3.33 -12.58 -3.03
C ASN A 218 4.06 -11.90 -1.86
N ALA A 219 3.35 -11.74 -0.74
CA ALA A 219 3.86 -11.09 0.45
C ALA A 219 3.66 -11.95 1.71
N VAL A 220 4.67 -11.93 2.59
CA VAL A 220 4.57 -12.40 3.97
C VAL A 220 4.46 -11.17 4.86
N LEU A 221 3.36 -11.08 5.62
CA LEU A 221 3.12 -10.03 6.60
C LEU A 221 3.03 -10.67 7.99
N THR A 222 3.93 -10.35 8.91
CA THR A 222 3.97 -10.99 10.25
C THR A 222 4.41 -10.00 11.32
N GLY A 223 3.74 -10.00 12.48
CA GLY A 223 4.15 -9.16 13.62
C GLY A 223 3.99 -7.65 13.42
N ASN A 224 3.38 -7.20 12.32
CA ASN A 224 3.15 -5.77 12.09
C ASN A 224 2.01 -5.24 12.95
N HIS A 225 2.16 -4.01 13.44
CA HIS A 225 1.17 -3.33 14.25
C HIS A 225 0.64 -2.10 13.53
N PHE A 226 -0.69 -1.97 13.45
CA PHE A 226 -1.38 -0.86 12.79
C PHE A 226 -2.23 -0.14 13.81
N PHE A 227 -1.91 1.12 14.09
CA PHE A 227 -2.61 1.87 15.12
C PHE A 227 -2.66 3.37 14.81
N SER A 228 -3.65 4.03 15.41
CA SER A 228 -3.84 5.47 15.35
C SER A 228 -4.09 5.95 16.77
N ASP A 229 -3.29 6.89 17.24
CA ASP A 229 -3.48 7.53 18.55
C ASP A 229 -4.02 8.96 18.43
N ARG A 230 -4.25 9.41 17.19
CA ARG A 230 -4.95 10.65 16.87
C ARG A 230 -5.99 10.44 15.78
N ARG A 231 -6.90 11.39 15.63
CA ARG A 231 -7.85 11.40 14.51
C ARG A 231 -7.09 11.77 13.24
N ILE A 232 -7.07 10.86 12.26
CA ILE A 232 -6.52 11.13 10.93
C ILE A 232 -7.54 12.01 10.20
N VAL A 233 -7.31 13.33 10.23
CA VAL A 233 -8.06 14.29 9.42
C VAL A 233 -7.21 14.53 8.18
N ARG A 234 -7.78 14.34 6.98
CA ARG A 234 -7.06 14.51 5.71
C ARG A 234 -6.52 15.94 5.60
N ALA A 235 -5.25 16.15 5.96
CA ALA A 235 -4.55 17.42 5.74
C ALA A 235 -3.85 17.34 4.38
N GLY A 236 -4.34 18.10 3.41
CA GLY A 236 -3.80 18.10 2.05
C GLY A 236 -4.89 18.15 1.00
N ARG A 237 -5.39 19.36 0.76
CA ARG A 237 -6.21 19.73 -0.39
C ARG A 237 -5.40 19.42 -1.65
N LEU A 238 -5.83 18.44 -2.46
CA LEU A 238 -5.58 18.51 -3.90
C LEU A 238 -6.13 19.88 -4.33
N ILE A 239 -5.25 20.83 -4.64
CA ILE A 239 -5.64 22.12 -5.21
C ILE A 239 -6.17 21.81 -6.61
N GLY A 240 -7.42 21.34 -6.68
CA GLY A 240 -8.27 21.62 -7.80
C GLY A 240 -8.46 23.12 -7.81
N TYR A 241 -7.80 23.79 -8.75
CA TYR A 241 -8.19 25.13 -9.14
C TYR A 241 -9.63 25.04 -9.64
N CYS A 242 -10.59 25.41 -8.80
CA CYS A 242 -11.82 25.98 -9.31
C CYS A 242 -11.41 27.33 -9.92
N THR A 243 -11.06 27.33 -11.21
CA THR A 243 -11.07 28.57 -11.97
C THR A 243 -12.53 28.94 -12.15
N ASN A 244 -12.96 29.98 -11.46
CA ASN A 244 -14.21 30.65 -11.79
C ASN A 244 -14.10 31.21 -13.21
N ALA A 245 -14.94 30.72 -14.11
CA ALA A 245 -15.41 31.42 -15.29
C ALA A 245 -16.94 31.25 -15.32
#